data_AF-A0A0L1LWH3-F1
#
_entry.id   AF-A0A0L1LWH3-F1
#
_cell.length_a   1.000
_cell.length_b   1.000
_cell.length_c   1.000
_cell.angle_alpha   90.00
_cell.angle_beta   90.00
_cell.angle_gamma   90.00
#
_symmetry.space_group_name_H-M   'P 1'
#
loop_
_entity.id
_entity.type
_entity.pdbx_description
1 polymer ?
#
loop_
_entity_poly.entity_id
_entity_poly.type
_entity_poly.pdbx_seq_one_letter_code
_entity_poly.pdbx_strand_id
1 'polypeptide(L)'
;MASAAGLSAGRRFLHGRIRTGMIRSRNSLVPAIQMTVCAVGAYAFAEYVLGHSGPLFAATSSLLALGFSREPRLRRVVEVGLGCTIGIAVGDLLLHWLGGGIWQAAVVLLFSILLARFLDSGTIFTTQLGLQSLLVVLLPAPDGGPFTRSIDAVVGGLFALLITVLIPKDPRREPRKDVRKLLHELAEVLRECGDALANSDSTQAWHALIRGRNCQPLVDGMRQSLRTSGEVATLAPAYRRHRDELDRLKESLDFIDLALRNSRVFARRLTSAINHAALSDEATENIAEVLQETAAAIEELSLGLAEQQDGARRAHLRTARRDLSEIALRLHPKLLQVQRLEGETVVMLFRPLMVDLLEATGMDAQEARDVLPAL
;
A
#
# COMPACT_ATOMS: atom_id res chain seq x y z
N MET A 1 -42.51 -11.85 12.79
CA MET A 1 -41.55 -10.75 13.03
C MET A 1 -40.10 -11.05 12.58
N ALA A 2 -39.80 -12.21 11.97
CA ALA A 2 -38.44 -12.54 11.52
C ALA A 2 -38.06 -12.02 10.10
N SER A 3 -39.03 -11.68 9.25
CA SER A 3 -38.78 -11.22 7.86
C SER A 3 -38.33 -9.76 7.75
N ALA A 4 -38.71 -8.90 8.70
CA ALA A 4 -38.33 -7.48 8.71
C ALA A 4 -36.85 -7.26 9.05
N ALA A 5 -36.24 -8.16 9.83
CA ALA A 5 -34.83 -8.08 10.22
C ALA A 5 -33.88 -8.33 9.03
N GLY A 6 -34.20 -9.28 8.14
CA GLY A 6 -33.39 -9.61 6.96
C GLY A 6 -33.32 -8.50 5.91
N LEU A 7 -34.44 -7.81 5.67
CA LEU A 7 -34.51 -6.65 4.75
C LEU A 7 -33.69 -5.46 5.26
N SER A 8 -33.65 -5.25 6.59
CA SER A 8 -32.84 -4.19 7.23
C SER A 8 -31.33 -4.46 7.13
N ALA A 9 -30.92 -5.73 7.16
CA ALA A 9 -29.53 -6.13 7.00
C ALA A 9 -29.08 -6.02 5.54
N GLY A 10 -29.93 -6.42 4.58
CA GLY A 10 -29.70 -6.25 3.15
C GLY A 10 -29.56 -4.79 2.74
N ARG A 11 -30.42 -3.89 3.23
CA ARG A 11 -30.31 -2.44 2.98
C ARG A 11 -29.04 -1.83 3.59
N ARG A 12 -28.67 -2.21 4.82
CA ARG A 12 -27.42 -1.73 5.46
C ARG A 12 -26.17 -2.22 4.73
N PHE A 13 -26.18 -3.47 4.26
CA PHE A 13 -25.12 -4.03 3.43
C PHE A 13 -25.02 -3.33 2.07
N LEU A 14 -26.16 -3.06 1.41
CA LEU A 14 -26.20 -2.31 0.15
C LEU A 14 -25.70 -0.87 0.34
N HIS A 15 -26.17 -0.16 1.38
CA HIS A 15 -25.71 1.18 1.70
C HIS A 15 -24.22 1.23 2.03
N GLY A 16 -23.72 0.24 2.78
CA GLY A 16 -22.29 0.08 3.04
C GLY A 16 -21.48 -0.12 1.76
N ARG A 17 -21.95 -0.98 0.84
CA ARG A 17 -21.33 -1.20 -0.47
C ARG A 17 -21.39 0.04 -1.37
N ILE A 18 -22.52 0.75 -1.42
CA ILE A 18 -22.69 1.97 -2.21
C ILE A 18 -21.79 3.07 -1.68
N ARG A 19 -21.73 3.28 -0.36
CA ARG A 19 -20.83 4.27 0.26
C ARG A 19 -19.37 3.95 -0.02
N THR A 20 -18.99 2.68 0.12
CA THR A 20 -17.62 2.22 -0.18
C THR A 20 -17.29 2.37 -1.68
N GLY A 21 -18.25 2.06 -2.56
CA GLY A 21 -18.13 2.23 -4.00
C GLY A 21 -18.04 3.69 -4.42
N MET A 22 -18.78 4.57 -3.77
CA MET A 22 -18.77 6.01 -4.05
C MET A 22 -17.49 6.68 -3.57
N ILE A 23 -16.97 6.31 -2.40
CA ILE A 23 -15.64 6.75 -1.94
C ILE A 23 -14.55 6.27 -2.91
N ARG A 24 -14.63 5.01 -3.37
CA ARG A 24 -13.70 4.46 -4.36
C ARG A 24 -13.78 5.22 -5.69
N SER A 25 -14.98 5.44 -6.20
CA SER A 25 -15.20 6.17 -7.46
C SER A 25 -14.67 7.60 -7.38
N ARG A 26 -14.97 8.33 -6.29
CA ARG A 26 -14.46 9.69 -6.07
C ARG A 26 -12.93 9.72 -6.04
N ASN A 27 -12.29 8.76 -5.38
CA ASN A 27 -10.83 8.67 -5.33
C ASN A 27 -10.21 8.26 -6.68
N SER A 28 -10.98 7.60 -7.54
CA SER A 28 -10.57 7.15 -8.88
C SER A 28 -10.95 8.13 -10.00
N LEU A 29 -11.59 9.26 -9.70
CA LEU A 29 -12.10 10.19 -10.72
C LEU A 29 -10.98 10.81 -11.57
N VAL A 30 -9.89 11.24 -10.93
CA VAL A 30 -8.73 11.80 -11.65
C VAL A 30 -8.06 10.75 -12.56
N PRO A 31 -7.70 9.54 -12.06
CA PRO A 31 -7.20 8.49 -12.95
C PRO A 31 -8.19 8.08 -14.05
N ALA A 32 -9.49 8.05 -13.78
CA ALA A 32 -10.51 7.74 -14.78
C ALA A 32 -10.51 8.77 -15.91
N ILE A 33 -10.49 10.07 -15.58
CA ILE A 33 -10.40 11.14 -16.59
C ILE A 33 -9.12 11.01 -17.40
N GLN A 34 -7.97 10.74 -16.75
CA GLN A 34 -6.70 10.53 -17.45
C GLN A 34 -6.77 9.37 -18.44
N MET A 35 -7.34 8.24 -18.02
CA MET A 35 -7.54 7.07 -18.88
C MET A 35 -8.47 7.38 -20.05
N THR A 36 -9.57 8.09 -19.80
CA THR A 36 -10.51 8.51 -20.85
C THR A 36 -9.85 9.44 -21.86
N VAL A 37 -9.17 10.50 -21.39
CA VAL A 37 -8.46 11.45 -22.27
C VAL A 37 -7.38 10.75 -23.07
N CYS A 38 -6.63 9.82 -22.45
CA CYS A 38 -5.62 9.05 -23.14
C CYS A 38 -6.22 8.14 -24.22
N ALA A 39 -7.28 7.41 -23.89
CA ALA A 39 -7.91 6.45 -24.81
C ALA A 39 -8.59 7.14 -25.99
N VAL A 40 -9.36 8.20 -25.72
CA VAL A 40 -10.01 9.01 -26.76
C VAL A 40 -8.96 9.76 -27.58
N GLY A 41 -7.90 10.27 -26.95
CA GLY A 41 -6.80 10.94 -27.64
C GLY A 41 -6.05 10.01 -28.58
N ALA A 42 -5.73 8.78 -28.15
CA ALA A 42 -5.07 7.78 -29.00
C ALA A 42 -5.95 7.38 -30.19
N TYR A 43 -7.25 7.17 -29.94
CA TYR A 43 -8.23 6.90 -30.99
C TYR A 43 -8.31 8.03 -32.02
N ALA A 44 -8.52 9.27 -31.54
CA ALA A 44 -8.63 10.44 -32.40
C ALA A 44 -7.34 10.70 -33.20
N PHE A 45 -6.17 10.44 -32.61
CA PHE A 45 -4.90 10.54 -33.33
C PHE A 45 -4.81 9.52 -34.46
N ALA A 46 -5.14 8.25 -34.21
CA ALA A 46 -5.13 7.23 -35.24
C ALA A 46 -6.17 7.50 -36.35
N GLU A 47 -7.34 8.01 -36.00
CA GLU A 47 -8.40 8.30 -36.97
C GLU A 47 -8.09 9.55 -37.80
N TYR A 48 -7.80 10.69 -37.16
CA TYR A 48 -7.67 11.98 -37.86
C TYR A 48 -6.26 12.25 -38.40
N VAL A 49 -5.21 11.69 -37.79
CA VAL A 49 -3.81 11.94 -38.21
C VAL A 49 -3.29 10.82 -39.10
N LEU A 50 -3.58 9.56 -38.75
CA LEU A 50 -3.14 8.40 -39.55
C LEU A 50 -4.17 7.97 -40.60
N GLY A 51 -5.42 8.47 -40.52
CA GLY A 51 -6.48 8.16 -41.49
C GLY A 51 -7.04 6.75 -41.34
N HIS A 52 -6.90 6.11 -40.19
CA HIS A 52 -7.39 4.76 -39.96
C HIS A 52 -8.90 4.75 -39.66
N SER A 53 -9.65 3.82 -40.28
CA SER A 53 -11.09 3.66 -40.05
C SER A 53 -11.35 2.80 -38.81
N GLY A 54 -11.89 3.40 -37.74
CA GLY A 54 -12.30 2.70 -36.51
C GLY A 54 -11.14 2.10 -35.67
N PRO A 55 -10.13 2.89 -35.24
CA PRO A 55 -8.93 2.41 -34.53
C PRO A 55 -9.17 1.97 -33.07
N LEU A 56 -9.99 0.93 -32.89
CA LEU A 56 -10.35 0.35 -31.59
C LEU A 56 -9.13 -0.12 -30.77
N PHE A 57 -8.09 -0.61 -31.44
CA PHE A 57 -6.88 -1.10 -30.78
C PHE A 57 -6.04 0.03 -30.16
N ALA A 58 -6.07 1.24 -30.72
CA ALA A 58 -5.42 2.41 -30.11
C ALA A 58 -6.10 2.82 -28.80
N ALA A 59 -7.44 2.85 -28.79
CA ALA A 59 -8.24 3.16 -27.61
C ALA A 59 -8.08 2.08 -26.52
N THR A 60 -8.21 0.81 -26.89
CA THR A 60 -8.18 -0.30 -25.92
C THR A 60 -6.77 -0.54 -25.38
N SER A 61 -5.72 -0.47 -26.22
CA SER A 61 -4.33 -0.62 -25.76
C SER A 61 -3.95 0.47 -24.76
N SER A 62 -4.22 1.74 -25.06
CA SER A 62 -3.93 2.86 -24.13
C SER A 62 -4.70 2.74 -22.81
N LEU A 63 -5.99 2.38 -22.88
CA LEU A 63 -6.84 2.18 -21.72
C LEU A 63 -6.31 1.06 -20.80
N LEU A 64 -5.97 -0.08 -21.38
CA LEU A 64 -5.49 -1.26 -20.65
C LEU A 64 -4.08 -1.02 -20.08
N ALA A 65 -3.22 -0.34 -20.84
CA ALA A 65 -1.86 0.01 -20.44
C ALA A 65 -1.83 0.93 -19.22
N LEU A 66 -2.65 1.99 -19.22
CA LEU A 66 -2.78 2.86 -18.04
C LEU A 66 -3.42 2.11 -16.86
N GLY A 67 -4.61 1.56 -17.06
CA GLY A 67 -5.34 0.73 -16.09
C GLY A 67 -5.52 1.34 -14.68
N PHE A 68 -6.27 0.63 -13.84
CA PHE A 68 -6.25 0.86 -12.39
C PHE A 68 -5.33 -0.16 -11.73
N SER A 69 -4.01 0.03 -11.80
CA SER A 69 -3.04 -0.85 -11.13
C SER A 69 -2.36 -0.21 -9.95
N ARG A 70 -1.91 -1.08 -9.03
CA ARG A 70 -0.93 -0.78 -8.00
C ARG A 70 0.51 -1.02 -8.46
N GLU A 71 0.74 -1.58 -9.65
CA GLU A 71 2.08 -1.74 -10.20
C GLU A 71 2.67 -0.38 -10.61
N PRO A 72 4.00 -0.27 -10.72
CA PRO A 72 4.63 0.90 -11.32
C PRO A 72 4.00 1.17 -12.69
N ARG A 73 3.43 2.37 -12.87
CA ARG A 73 2.73 2.76 -14.10
C ARG A 73 3.57 2.48 -15.34
N LEU A 74 4.88 2.75 -15.29
CA LEU A 74 5.77 2.57 -16.44
C LEU A 74 5.94 1.09 -16.84
N ARG A 75 6.30 0.23 -15.87
CA ARG A 75 6.49 -1.22 -16.14
C ARG A 75 5.23 -1.83 -16.72
N ARG A 76 4.08 -1.52 -16.11
CA ARG A 76 2.78 -1.99 -16.58
C ARG A 76 2.46 -1.47 -17.97
N VAL A 77 2.64 -0.18 -18.24
CA VAL A 77 2.36 0.40 -19.56
C VAL A 77 3.19 -0.27 -20.64
N VAL A 78 4.47 -0.56 -20.37
CA VAL A 78 5.35 -1.29 -21.29
C VAL A 78 4.91 -2.75 -21.45
N GLU A 79 4.69 -3.48 -20.36
CA GLU A 79 4.30 -4.89 -20.38
C GLU A 79 2.96 -5.08 -21.10
N VAL A 80 1.95 -4.28 -20.75
CA VAL A 80 0.63 -4.32 -21.39
C VAL A 80 0.70 -3.83 -22.83
N GLY A 81 1.41 -2.73 -23.10
CA GLY A 81 1.56 -2.19 -24.46
C GLY A 81 2.23 -3.20 -25.40
N LEU A 82 3.29 -3.86 -24.95
CA LEU A 82 3.94 -4.95 -25.69
C LEU A 82 3.02 -6.16 -25.84
N GLY A 83 2.34 -6.58 -24.76
CA GLY A 83 1.38 -7.69 -24.80
C GLY A 83 0.25 -7.44 -25.82
N CYS A 84 -0.28 -6.22 -25.86
CA CYS A 84 -1.29 -5.84 -26.85
C CYS A 84 -0.74 -5.85 -28.27
N THR A 85 0.42 -5.23 -28.50
CA THR A 85 1.02 -5.13 -29.84
C THR A 85 1.39 -6.51 -30.38
N ILE A 86 2.03 -7.35 -29.57
CA ILE A 86 2.42 -8.71 -29.94
C ILE A 86 1.19 -9.59 -30.14
N GLY A 87 0.18 -9.49 -29.27
CA GLY A 87 -1.06 -10.24 -29.41
C GLY A 87 -1.76 -9.94 -30.73
N ILE A 88 -1.84 -8.66 -31.12
CA ILE A 88 -2.44 -8.27 -32.39
C ILE A 88 -1.63 -8.80 -33.57
N ALA A 89 -0.31 -8.63 -33.54
CA ALA A 89 0.57 -9.12 -34.60
C ALA A 89 0.49 -10.65 -34.78
N VAL A 90 0.45 -11.41 -33.67
CA VAL A 90 0.28 -12.87 -33.69
C VAL A 90 -1.11 -13.25 -34.19
N GLY A 91 -2.15 -12.54 -33.74
CA GLY A 91 -3.52 -12.71 -34.23
C GLY A 91 -3.63 -12.50 -35.73
N ASP A 92 -3.07 -11.41 -36.26
CA ASP A 92 -3.14 -11.06 -37.69
C ASP A 92 -2.35 -12.07 -38.53
N LEU A 93 -1.16 -12.48 -38.07
CA LEU A 93 -0.34 -13.50 -38.74
C LEU A 93 -1.06 -14.85 -38.82
N LEU A 94 -1.62 -15.32 -37.72
CA LEU A 94 -2.31 -16.61 -37.69
C LEU A 94 -3.64 -16.55 -38.43
N LEU A 95 -4.38 -15.43 -38.36
CA LEU A 95 -5.60 -15.24 -39.15
C LEU A 95 -5.30 -15.28 -40.65
N HIS A 96 -4.18 -14.68 -41.08
CA HIS A 96 -3.75 -14.72 -42.47
C HIS A 96 -3.45 -16.16 -42.95
N TRP A 97 -2.91 -17.02 -42.08
CA TRP A 97 -2.53 -18.40 -42.42
C TRP A 97 -3.68 -19.41 -42.26
N LEU A 98 -4.48 -19.31 -41.19
CA LEU A 98 -5.52 -20.28 -40.83
C LEU A 98 -6.92 -19.88 -41.34
N GLY A 99 -7.13 -18.60 -41.68
CA GLY A 99 -8.43 -18.04 -42.01
C GLY A 99 -9.34 -17.83 -40.79
N GLY A 100 -10.56 -17.32 -41.05
CA GLY A 100 -11.55 -17.02 -40.01
C GLY A 100 -12.42 -18.21 -39.62
N GLY A 101 -12.74 -18.32 -38.32
CA GLY A 101 -13.73 -19.28 -37.80
C GLY A 101 -13.51 -19.62 -36.32
N ILE A 102 -14.50 -20.30 -35.72
CA ILE A 102 -14.54 -20.56 -34.27
C ILE A 102 -13.42 -21.51 -33.83
N TRP A 103 -13.12 -22.54 -34.62
CA TRP A 103 -12.05 -23.49 -34.28
C TRP A 103 -10.66 -22.85 -34.50
N GLN A 104 -10.51 -21.99 -35.51
CA GLN A 104 -9.28 -21.20 -35.69
C GLN A 104 -9.05 -20.26 -34.51
N ALA A 105 -10.10 -19.59 -34.02
CA ALA A 105 -10.01 -18.75 -32.83
C ALA A 105 -9.53 -19.53 -31.59
N ALA A 106 -9.99 -20.77 -31.42
CA ALA A 106 -9.52 -21.64 -30.33
C ALA A 106 -8.02 -21.97 -30.46
N VAL A 107 -7.55 -22.30 -31.67
CA VAL A 107 -6.13 -22.58 -31.93
C VAL A 107 -5.27 -21.34 -31.72
N VAL A 108 -5.69 -20.19 -32.23
CA VAL A 108 -4.99 -18.91 -32.07
C VAL A 108 -4.88 -18.53 -30.60
N LEU A 109 -5.97 -18.65 -29.85
CA LEU A 109 -5.98 -18.34 -28.42
C LEU A 109 -5.05 -19.27 -27.65
N LEU A 110 -5.12 -20.58 -27.90
CA LEU A 110 -4.25 -21.56 -27.24
C LEU A 110 -2.77 -21.27 -27.54
N PHE A 111 -2.42 -21.06 -28.81
CA PHE A 111 -1.05 -20.72 -29.21
C PHE A 111 -0.58 -19.42 -28.57
N SER A 112 -1.42 -18.39 -28.57
CA SER A 112 -1.13 -17.09 -27.96
C SER A 112 -0.84 -17.20 -26.46
N ILE A 113 -1.65 -17.97 -25.72
CA ILE A 113 -1.45 -18.18 -24.28
C ILE A 113 -0.13 -18.93 -24.01
N LEU A 114 0.16 -19.99 -24.79
CA LEU A 114 1.39 -20.75 -24.65
C LEU A 114 2.63 -19.90 -24.98
N LEU A 115 2.57 -19.13 -26.07
CA LEU A 115 3.62 -18.20 -26.46
C LEU A 115 3.83 -17.13 -25.38
N ALA A 116 2.75 -16.55 -24.84
CA ALA A 116 2.86 -15.54 -23.81
C ALA A 116 3.47 -16.11 -22.52
N ARG A 117 3.09 -17.31 -22.11
CA ARG A 117 3.71 -18.02 -20.97
C ARG A 117 5.17 -18.38 -21.19
N PHE A 118 5.55 -18.61 -22.44
CA PHE A 118 6.94 -18.85 -22.81
C PHE A 118 7.78 -17.56 -22.74
N LEU A 119 7.22 -16.43 -23.15
CA LEU A 119 7.92 -15.13 -23.17
C LEU A 119 7.95 -14.46 -21.80
N ASP A 120 6.90 -14.59 -21.00
CA ASP A 120 6.80 -13.96 -19.68
C ASP A 120 5.99 -14.80 -18.68
N SER A 121 6.40 -14.72 -17.41
CA SER A 121 5.68 -15.35 -16.30
C SER A 121 4.48 -14.53 -15.82
N GLY A 122 4.36 -13.27 -16.27
CA GLY A 122 3.32 -12.33 -15.90
C GLY A 122 1.91 -12.75 -16.36
N THR A 123 0.96 -12.70 -15.44
CA THR A 123 -0.45 -12.98 -15.71
C THR A 123 -1.08 -11.90 -16.59
N ILE A 124 -0.65 -10.65 -16.43
CA ILE A 124 -1.16 -9.50 -17.19
C ILE A 124 -0.72 -9.62 -18.64
N PHE A 125 0.59 -9.77 -18.91
CA PHE A 125 1.11 -9.99 -20.26
C PHE A 125 0.37 -11.14 -20.98
N THR A 126 0.24 -12.29 -20.31
CA THR A 126 -0.47 -13.46 -20.85
C THR A 126 -1.92 -13.16 -21.21
N THR A 127 -2.65 -12.50 -20.31
CA THR A 127 -4.06 -12.16 -20.53
C THR A 127 -4.23 -11.18 -21.68
N GLN A 128 -3.35 -10.18 -21.79
CA GLN A 128 -3.43 -9.17 -22.84
C GLN A 128 -3.09 -9.73 -24.20
N LEU A 129 -2.03 -10.52 -24.30
CA LEU A 129 -1.63 -11.15 -25.55
C LEU A 129 -2.74 -12.08 -26.05
N GLY A 130 -3.30 -12.95 -25.19
CA GLY A 130 -4.40 -13.84 -25.56
C GLY A 130 -5.70 -13.11 -25.94
N LEU A 131 -6.10 -12.10 -25.15
CA LEU A 131 -7.32 -11.32 -25.41
C LEU A 131 -7.24 -10.58 -26.75
N GLN A 132 -6.08 -9.98 -27.05
CA GLN A 132 -5.90 -9.17 -28.25
C GLN A 132 -5.79 -10.02 -29.52
N SER A 133 -5.09 -11.15 -29.45
CA SER A 133 -5.10 -12.15 -30.54
C SER A 133 -6.52 -12.64 -30.84
N LEU A 134 -7.33 -12.88 -29.80
CA LEU A 134 -8.70 -13.33 -29.95
C LEU A 134 -9.60 -12.26 -30.59
N LEU A 135 -9.48 -11.00 -30.15
CA LEU A 135 -10.23 -9.88 -30.73
C LEU A 135 -9.94 -9.72 -32.23
N VAL A 136 -8.67 -9.87 -32.63
CA VAL A 136 -8.24 -9.80 -34.03
C VAL A 136 -8.91 -10.85 -34.92
N VAL A 137 -9.03 -12.08 -34.44
CA VAL A 137 -9.65 -13.18 -35.21
C VAL A 137 -11.16 -13.02 -35.33
N LEU A 138 -11.81 -12.43 -34.32
CA LEU A 138 -13.27 -12.27 -34.28
C LEU A 138 -13.76 -10.99 -34.97
N LEU A 139 -12.91 -9.97 -35.12
CA LEU A 139 -13.27 -8.69 -35.73
C LEU A 139 -13.02 -8.70 -37.25
N PRO A 140 -13.92 -8.11 -38.07
CA PRO A 140 -13.72 -7.96 -39.50
C PRO A 140 -12.43 -7.20 -39.84
N ALA A 141 -11.72 -7.63 -40.88
CA ALA A 141 -10.49 -6.99 -41.32
C ALA A 141 -10.76 -5.52 -41.74
N PRO A 142 -9.96 -4.56 -41.25
CA PRO A 142 -10.08 -3.16 -41.65
C PRO A 142 -9.58 -2.94 -43.07
N ASP A 143 -10.13 -1.94 -43.75
CA ASP A 143 -9.84 -1.64 -45.16
C ASP A 143 -8.39 -1.19 -45.42
N GLY A 144 -7.65 -0.74 -44.39
CA GLY A 144 -6.30 -0.18 -44.50
C GLY A 144 -5.14 -1.20 -44.51
N GLY A 145 -5.42 -2.50 -44.56
CA GLY A 145 -4.39 -3.56 -44.65
C GLY A 145 -3.97 -4.18 -43.31
N PRO A 146 -3.13 -5.25 -43.34
CA PRO A 146 -2.93 -6.16 -42.21
C PRO A 146 -2.16 -5.57 -41.02
N PHE A 147 -1.42 -4.47 -41.21
CA PHE A 147 -0.61 -3.88 -40.13
C PHE A 147 -1.27 -2.69 -39.42
N THR A 148 -2.43 -2.24 -39.88
CA THR A 148 -3.15 -1.09 -39.31
C THR A 148 -3.46 -1.28 -37.82
N ARG A 149 -3.97 -2.45 -37.45
CA ARG A 149 -4.31 -2.81 -36.07
C ARG A 149 -3.08 -2.84 -35.16
N SER A 150 -1.96 -3.36 -35.66
CA SER A 150 -0.71 -3.42 -34.92
C SER A 150 -0.14 -2.01 -34.67
N ILE A 151 -0.19 -1.13 -35.68
CA ILE A 151 0.21 0.28 -35.55
C ILE A 151 -0.70 1.00 -34.54
N ASP A 152 -2.01 0.77 -34.58
CA ASP A 152 -2.97 1.35 -33.64
C ASP A 152 -2.62 1.00 -32.19
N ALA A 153 -2.28 -0.26 -31.91
CA ALA A 153 -1.88 -0.66 -30.56
C ALA A 153 -0.57 0.00 -30.12
N VAL A 154 0.40 0.18 -31.02
CA VAL A 154 1.63 0.93 -30.72
C VAL A 154 1.29 2.38 -30.38
N VAL A 155 0.41 3.04 -31.14
CA VAL A 155 -0.06 4.40 -30.85
C VAL A 155 -0.72 4.46 -29.48
N GLY A 156 -1.58 3.50 -29.15
CA GLY A 156 -2.20 3.39 -27.83
C GLY A 156 -1.17 3.27 -26.70
N GLY A 157 -0.19 2.38 -26.86
CA GLY A 157 0.92 2.21 -25.91
C GLY A 157 1.76 3.49 -25.74
N LEU A 158 2.05 4.19 -26.84
CA LEU A 158 2.80 5.45 -26.83
C LEU A 158 2.03 6.57 -26.13
N PHE A 159 0.72 6.70 -26.35
CA PHE A 159 -0.12 7.67 -25.64
C PHE A 159 -0.17 7.37 -24.13
N ALA A 160 -0.31 6.10 -23.75
CA ALA A 160 -0.27 5.69 -22.35
C ALA A 160 1.08 6.01 -21.70
N LEU A 161 2.17 5.79 -22.43
CA LEU A 161 3.53 6.13 -22.00
C LEU A 161 3.68 7.66 -21.85
N LEU A 162 3.22 8.43 -22.82
CA LEU A 162 3.24 9.88 -22.82
C LEU A 162 2.51 10.45 -21.59
N ILE A 163 1.27 10.01 -21.34
CA ILE A 163 0.49 10.44 -20.18
C ILE A 163 1.18 10.03 -18.87
N THR A 164 1.79 8.85 -18.83
CA THR A 164 2.54 8.37 -17.65
C THR A 164 3.76 9.24 -17.35
N VAL A 165 4.47 9.71 -18.39
CA VAL A 165 5.63 10.59 -18.27
C VAL A 165 5.24 12.04 -17.96
N LEU A 166 4.17 12.55 -18.60
CA LEU A 166 3.71 13.94 -18.43
C LEU A 166 2.97 14.19 -17.12
N ILE A 167 2.26 13.18 -16.60
CA ILE A 167 1.50 13.28 -15.35
C ILE A 167 2.05 12.26 -14.34
N PRO A 168 3.27 12.46 -13.87
CA PRO A 168 3.84 11.56 -12.90
C PRO A 168 3.19 11.76 -11.52
N LYS A 169 2.79 10.64 -10.91
CA LYS A 169 2.20 10.63 -9.57
C LYS A 169 3.33 10.62 -8.54
N ASP A 170 3.29 11.50 -7.54
CA ASP A 170 4.30 11.51 -6.48
C ASP A 170 4.34 10.14 -5.77
N PRO A 171 5.45 9.39 -5.88
CA PRO A 171 5.56 8.05 -5.32
C PRO A 171 5.53 8.05 -3.78
N ARG A 172 5.69 9.19 -3.11
CA ARG A 172 5.74 9.27 -1.64
C ARG A 172 4.37 9.37 -0.99
N ARG A 173 3.33 9.75 -1.76
CA ARG A 173 2.02 10.10 -1.19
C ARG A 173 1.32 8.91 -0.55
N GLU A 174 1.42 7.73 -1.15
CA GLU A 174 0.81 6.51 -0.61
C GLU A 174 1.57 6.01 0.63
N PRO A 175 2.91 5.79 0.59
CA PRO A 175 3.68 5.41 1.78
C PRO A 175 3.48 6.34 2.98
N ARG A 176 3.43 7.66 2.77
CA ARG A 176 3.20 8.63 3.85
C ARG A 176 1.79 8.55 4.46
N LYS A 177 0.79 8.24 3.63
CA LYS A 177 -0.57 8.02 4.14
C LYS A 177 -0.64 6.73 4.94
N ASP A 178 0.03 5.68 4.46
CA ASP A 178 0.05 4.37 5.09
C ASP A 178 0.79 4.41 6.43
N VAL A 179 1.95 5.07 6.52
CA VAL A 179 2.69 5.23 7.80
C VAL A 179 1.88 6.01 8.83
N ARG A 180 1.19 7.08 8.41
CA ARG A 180 0.35 7.86 9.31
C ARG A 180 -0.77 7.02 9.91
N LYS A 181 -1.39 6.18 9.09
CA LYS A 181 -2.43 5.26 9.55
C LYS A 181 -1.86 4.21 10.50
N LEU A 182 -0.71 3.62 10.17
CA LEU A 182 -0.09 2.57 10.97
C LEU A 182 0.33 3.08 12.35
N LEU A 183 1.01 4.22 12.42
CA LEU A 183 1.44 4.82 13.69
C LEU A 183 0.27 5.33 14.52
N HIS A 184 -0.80 5.81 13.89
CA HIS A 184 -2.03 6.15 14.61
C HIS A 184 -2.64 4.91 15.30
N GLU A 185 -2.71 3.77 14.61
CA GLU A 185 -3.20 2.53 15.25
C GLU A 185 -2.26 2.05 16.38
N LEU A 186 -0.94 2.20 16.23
CA LEU A 186 0.01 1.86 17.29
C LEU A 186 -0.15 2.78 18.52
N ALA A 187 -0.25 4.09 18.31
CA ALA A 187 -0.49 5.05 19.39
C ALA A 187 -1.78 4.70 20.14
N GLU A 188 -2.84 4.39 19.41
CA GLU A 188 -4.12 4.02 19.99
C GLU A 188 -4.08 2.69 20.77
N VAL A 189 -3.31 1.70 20.32
CA VAL A 189 -3.06 0.48 21.11
C VAL A 189 -2.42 0.82 22.46
N LEU A 190 -1.46 1.75 22.49
CA LEU A 190 -0.82 2.17 23.74
C LEU A 190 -1.75 3.00 24.62
N ARG A 191 -2.56 3.90 24.05
CA ARG A 191 -3.61 4.64 24.79
C ARG A 191 -4.62 3.70 25.44
N GLU A 192 -5.17 2.76 24.67
CA GLU A 192 -6.11 1.77 25.20
C GLU A 192 -5.47 0.90 26.30
N CYS A 193 -4.17 0.59 26.20
CA CYS A 193 -3.44 -0.09 27.27
C CYS A 193 -3.31 0.79 28.53
N GLY A 194 -3.01 2.08 28.38
CA GLY A 194 -2.90 3.03 29.49
C GLY A 194 -4.25 3.22 30.19
N ASP A 195 -5.32 3.40 29.43
CA ASP A 195 -6.69 3.52 29.94
C ASP A 195 -7.16 2.23 30.63
N ALA A 196 -6.86 1.07 30.05
CA ALA A 196 -7.15 -0.23 30.65
C ALA A 196 -6.45 -0.39 32.01
N LEU A 197 -5.21 0.07 32.11
CA LEU A 197 -4.45 0.00 33.34
C LEU A 197 -5.03 0.95 34.39
N ALA A 198 -5.27 2.22 34.05
CA ALA A 198 -5.84 3.22 34.95
C ALA A 198 -7.23 2.83 35.49
N ASN A 199 -8.06 2.18 34.67
CA ASN A 199 -9.40 1.73 35.06
C ASN A 199 -9.44 0.30 35.62
N SER A 200 -8.29 -0.40 35.70
CA SER A 200 -8.22 -1.82 36.04
C SER A 200 -9.13 -2.71 35.17
N ASP A 201 -9.31 -2.36 33.89
CA ASP A 201 -10.17 -3.09 32.94
C ASP A 201 -9.34 -4.00 32.02
N SER A 202 -9.29 -5.28 32.37
CA SER A 202 -8.57 -6.28 31.55
C SER A 202 -9.22 -6.55 30.19
N THR A 203 -10.53 -6.28 30.05
CA THR A 203 -11.25 -6.42 28.77
C THR A 203 -10.79 -5.35 27.80
N GLN A 204 -10.60 -4.12 28.26
CA GLN A 204 -10.04 -3.03 27.45
C GLN A 204 -8.61 -3.34 27.00
N ALA A 205 -7.75 -3.91 27.87
CA ALA A 205 -6.41 -4.36 27.46
C ALA A 205 -6.45 -5.46 26.38
N TRP A 206 -7.44 -6.35 26.45
CA TRP A 206 -7.65 -7.37 25.42
C TRP A 206 -8.13 -6.78 24.08
N HIS A 207 -8.96 -5.73 24.11
CA HIS A 207 -9.33 -4.97 22.91
C HIS A 207 -8.10 -4.34 22.24
N ALA A 208 -7.20 -3.74 23.03
CA ALA A 208 -5.93 -3.19 22.52
C ALA A 208 -5.07 -4.26 21.82
N LEU A 209 -5.01 -5.48 22.39
CA LEU A 209 -4.32 -6.61 21.77
C LEU A 209 -4.94 -7.00 20.41
N ILE A 210 -6.27 -7.03 20.31
CA ILE A 210 -6.95 -7.31 19.03
C ILE A 210 -6.67 -6.21 18.01
N ARG A 211 -6.74 -4.94 18.43
CA ARG A 211 -6.43 -3.79 17.60
C ARG A 211 -5.02 -3.90 17.03
N GLY A 212 -4.03 -4.20 17.88
CA GLY A 212 -2.64 -4.45 17.45
C GLY A 212 -2.51 -5.63 16.47
N ARG A 213 -3.24 -6.73 16.68
CA ARG A 213 -3.26 -7.88 15.73
C ARG A 213 -3.85 -7.51 14.38
N ASN A 214 -4.86 -6.66 14.36
CA ASN A 214 -5.51 -6.19 13.14
C ASN A 214 -4.67 -5.18 12.33
N CYS A 215 -3.50 -4.78 12.83
CA CYS A 215 -2.56 -3.92 12.11
C CYS A 215 -1.72 -4.66 11.06
N GLN A 216 -1.63 -6.01 11.09
CA GLN A 216 -0.79 -6.77 10.15
C GLN A 216 -1.08 -6.45 8.67
N PRO A 217 -2.35 -6.39 8.20
CA PRO A 217 -2.63 -6.02 6.82
C PRO A 217 -2.22 -4.59 6.45
N LEU A 218 -2.11 -3.67 7.43
CA LEU A 218 -1.63 -2.32 7.21
C LEU A 218 -0.11 -2.31 6.98
N VAL A 219 0.64 -3.09 7.77
CA VAL A 219 2.09 -3.30 7.57
C VAL A 219 2.36 -3.89 6.20
N ASP A 220 1.64 -4.95 5.83
CA ASP A 220 1.81 -5.62 4.54
C ASP A 220 1.46 -4.68 3.37
N GLY A 221 0.39 -3.90 3.52
CA GLY A 221 0.01 -2.85 2.57
C GLY A 221 1.08 -1.78 2.40
N MET A 222 1.67 -1.30 3.50
CA MET A 222 2.73 -0.30 3.48
C MET A 222 4.02 -0.84 2.86
N ARG A 223 4.40 -2.10 3.16
CA ARG A 223 5.54 -2.77 2.51
C ARG A 223 5.36 -2.85 1.00
N GLN A 224 4.16 -3.20 0.55
CA GLN A 224 3.85 -3.24 -0.89
C GLN A 224 3.90 -1.84 -1.51
N SER A 225 3.32 -0.85 -0.83
CA SER A 225 3.32 0.57 -1.23
C SER A 225 4.74 1.11 -1.40
N LEU A 226 5.64 0.84 -0.45
CA LEU A 226 7.06 1.22 -0.52
C LEU A 226 7.81 0.52 -1.64
N ARG A 227 7.59 -0.79 -1.84
CA ARG A 227 8.22 -1.55 -2.95
C ARG A 227 7.83 -0.95 -4.30
N THR A 228 6.54 -0.76 -4.55
CA THR A 228 6.04 -0.12 -5.77
C THR A 228 6.62 1.29 -5.93
N SER A 229 6.65 2.08 -4.85
CA SER A 229 7.16 3.46 -4.88
C SER A 229 8.66 3.52 -5.18
N GLY A 230 9.45 2.60 -4.63
CA GLY A 230 10.88 2.46 -4.91
C GLY A 230 11.16 2.04 -6.36
N GLU A 231 10.36 1.13 -6.92
CA GLU A 231 10.43 0.79 -8.35
C GLU A 231 10.14 2.01 -9.23
N VAL A 232 9.12 2.80 -8.91
CA VAL A 232 8.82 4.05 -9.62
C VAL A 232 9.96 5.06 -9.51
N ALA A 233 10.53 5.26 -8.32
CA ALA A 233 11.66 6.17 -8.11
C ALA A 233 12.94 5.72 -8.85
N THR A 234 13.09 4.41 -9.08
CA THR A 234 14.21 3.84 -9.83
C THR A 234 14.04 4.01 -11.34
N LEU A 235 12.83 3.78 -11.85
CA LEU A 235 12.52 3.80 -13.27
C LEU A 235 12.29 5.22 -13.84
N ALA A 236 11.78 6.16 -13.04
CA ALA A 236 11.45 7.50 -13.50
C ALA A 236 12.59 8.51 -13.17
N PRO A 237 13.25 9.11 -14.18
CA PRO A 237 14.36 10.05 -13.95
C PRO A 237 14.01 11.22 -13.03
N ALA A 238 12.78 11.75 -13.14
CA ALA A 238 12.27 12.87 -12.35
C ALA A 238 12.19 12.57 -10.84
N TYR A 239 12.16 11.29 -10.43
CA TYR A 239 11.96 10.89 -9.03
C TYR A 239 13.15 10.20 -8.38
N ARG A 240 14.27 10.06 -9.11
CA ARG A 240 15.51 9.46 -8.57
C ARG A 240 15.98 10.13 -7.28
N ARG A 241 15.80 11.44 -7.15
CA ARG A 241 16.16 12.22 -5.95
C ARG A 241 15.38 11.83 -4.68
N HIS A 242 14.24 11.15 -4.82
CA HIS A 242 13.39 10.76 -3.69
C HIS A 242 13.65 9.32 -3.24
N ARG A 243 14.61 8.61 -3.86
CA ARG A 243 14.96 7.24 -3.50
C ARG A 243 15.43 7.15 -2.06
N ASP A 244 16.36 8.02 -1.66
CA ASP A 244 16.89 8.07 -0.29
C ASP A 244 15.79 8.30 0.74
N GLU A 245 14.76 9.09 0.40
CA GLU A 245 13.63 9.33 1.28
C GLU A 245 12.76 8.07 1.46
N LEU A 246 12.51 7.33 0.39
CA LEU A 246 11.76 6.08 0.44
C LEU A 246 12.54 4.96 1.15
N ASP A 247 13.86 4.91 0.95
CA ASP A 247 14.74 3.95 1.61
C ASP A 247 14.77 4.21 3.13
N ARG A 248 14.86 5.47 3.57
CA ARG A 248 14.73 5.81 5.00
C ARG A 248 13.37 5.44 5.58
N LEU A 249 12.28 5.71 4.86
CA LEU A 249 10.94 5.34 5.33
C LEU A 249 10.77 3.81 5.42
N LYS A 250 11.45 3.06 4.54
CA LYS A 250 11.50 1.59 4.60
C LYS A 250 12.29 1.10 5.81
N GLU A 251 13.44 1.70 6.11
CA GLU A 251 14.20 1.41 7.33
C GLU A 251 13.35 1.67 8.59
N SER A 252 12.70 2.84 8.68
CA SER A 252 11.77 3.13 9.78
C SER A 252 10.63 2.12 9.88
N LEU A 253 10.09 1.62 8.77
CA LEU A 253 9.02 0.63 8.79
C LEU A 253 9.43 -0.69 9.43
N ASP A 254 10.68 -1.13 9.24
CA ASP A 254 11.14 -2.38 9.82
C ASP A 254 11.12 -2.29 11.36
N PHE A 255 11.54 -1.15 11.92
CA PHE A 255 11.43 -0.87 13.35
C PHE A 255 9.99 -0.67 13.83
N ILE A 256 9.12 -0.03 13.04
CA ILE A 256 7.69 0.11 13.38
C ILE A 256 7.00 -1.27 13.44
N ASP A 257 7.35 -2.22 12.56
CA ASP A 257 6.84 -3.60 12.62
C ASP A 257 7.33 -4.32 13.89
N LEU A 258 8.58 -4.10 14.32
CA LEU A 258 9.11 -4.61 15.58
C LEU A 258 8.35 -4.00 16.79
N ALA A 259 8.15 -2.69 16.81
CA ALA A 259 7.37 -2.01 17.84
C ALA A 259 5.92 -2.55 17.94
N LEU A 260 5.27 -2.81 16.80
CA LEU A 260 3.94 -3.44 16.73
C LEU A 260 3.93 -4.91 17.19
N ARG A 261 5.01 -5.66 16.96
CA ARG A 261 5.19 -7.01 17.52
C ARG A 261 5.28 -6.94 19.03
N ASN A 262 6.14 -6.06 19.55
CA ASN A 262 6.37 -5.88 20.97
C ASN A 262 5.11 -5.33 21.68
N SER A 263 4.34 -4.44 21.05
CA SER A 263 3.11 -3.89 21.64
C SER A 263 2.04 -4.96 21.85
N ARG A 264 1.94 -5.96 20.95
CA ARG A 264 1.04 -7.11 21.12
C ARG A 264 1.47 -8.02 22.27
N VAL A 265 2.78 -8.25 22.42
CA VAL A 265 3.30 -9.06 23.54
C VAL A 265 3.06 -8.33 24.86
N PHE A 266 3.34 -7.02 24.88
CA PHE A 266 3.07 -6.12 26.00
C PHE A 266 1.59 -6.12 26.39
N ALA A 267 0.68 -5.83 25.46
CA ALA A 267 -0.76 -5.78 25.72
C ALA A 267 -1.29 -7.10 26.30
N ARG A 268 -0.83 -8.25 25.77
CA ARG A 268 -1.17 -9.56 26.30
C ARG A 268 -0.70 -9.74 27.75
N ARG A 269 0.53 -9.32 28.06
CA ARG A 269 1.07 -9.41 29.42
C ARG A 269 0.35 -8.45 30.36
N LEU A 270 0.00 -7.26 29.89
CA LEU A 270 -0.74 -6.26 30.65
C LEU A 270 -2.13 -6.78 31.05
N THR A 271 -2.87 -7.43 30.15
CA THR A 271 -4.14 -8.11 30.48
C THR A 271 -3.97 -9.08 31.65
N SER A 272 -2.88 -9.86 31.65
CA SER A 272 -2.57 -10.78 32.76
C SER A 272 -2.23 -10.04 34.04
N ALA A 273 -1.47 -8.94 33.97
CA ALA A 273 -1.07 -8.17 35.15
C ALA A 273 -2.28 -7.50 35.83
N ILE A 274 -3.22 -6.98 35.04
CA ILE A 274 -4.48 -6.39 35.54
C ILE A 274 -5.34 -7.47 36.20
N ASN A 275 -5.55 -8.62 35.55
CA ASN A 275 -6.37 -9.71 36.10
C ASN A 275 -5.88 -10.26 37.45
N HIS A 276 -4.57 -10.25 37.69
CA HIS A 276 -3.99 -10.75 38.95
C HIS A 276 -3.73 -9.64 39.98
N ALA A 277 -4.15 -8.39 39.72
CA ALA A 277 -3.84 -7.22 40.55
C ALA A 277 -2.35 -7.17 40.91
N ALA A 278 -1.50 -7.36 39.89
CA ALA A 278 -0.06 -7.55 40.05
C ALA A 278 0.73 -6.24 40.25
N LEU A 279 0.07 -5.09 40.14
CA LEU A 279 0.64 -3.75 40.21
C LEU A 279 0.05 -3.00 41.42
N SER A 280 0.86 -2.15 42.06
CA SER A 280 0.37 -1.17 43.04
C SER A 280 -0.34 -0.02 42.32
N ASP A 281 -1.12 0.78 43.04
CA ASP A 281 -1.80 1.95 42.48
C ASP A 281 -0.79 2.95 41.89
N GLU A 282 0.30 3.23 42.62
CA GLU A 282 1.40 4.09 42.15
C GLU A 282 2.07 3.54 40.87
N ALA A 283 2.30 2.23 40.77
CA ALA A 283 2.88 1.62 39.58
C ALA A 283 1.92 1.66 38.39
N THR A 284 0.63 1.50 38.66
CA THR A 284 -0.46 1.57 37.67
C THR A 284 -0.51 2.96 37.05
N GLU A 285 -0.51 4.01 37.87
CA GLU A 285 -0.50 5.41 37.42
C GLU A 285 0.76 5.74 36.60
N ASN A 286 1.95 5.38 37.11
CA ASN A 286 3.21 5.66 36.44
C ASN A 286 3.33 4.94 35.08
N ILE A 287 2.92 3.67 34.98
CA ILE A 287 2.95 2.94 33.71
C ILE A 287 1.90 3.48 32.75
N ALA A 288 0.70 3.83 33.23
CA ALA A 288 -0.35 4.41 32.39
C ALA A 288 0.10 5.76 31.81
N GLU A 289 0.75 6.61 32.60
CA GLU A 289 1.32 7.88 32.14
C GLU A 289 2.37 7.65 31.04
N VAL A 290 3.33 6.75 31.28
CA VAL A 290 4.34 6.37 30.27
C VAL A 290 3.71 5.89 28.97
N LEU A 291 2.62 5.13 29.02
CA LEU A 291 1.91 4.66 27.83
C LEU A 291 1.24 5.80 27.06
N GLN A 292 0.61 6.76 27.77
CA GLN A 292 -0.02 7.93 27.17
C GLN A 292 1.01 8.88 26.55
N GLU A 293 2.12 9.14 27.26
CA GLU A 293 3.24 9.94 26.76
C GLU A 293 3.86 9.30 25.51
N THR A 294 4.06 7.98 25.52
CA THR A 294 4.60 7.25 24.36
C THR A 294 3.66 7.33 23.18
N ALA A 295 2.34 7.20 23.40
CA ALA A 295 1.36 7.35 22.33
C ALA A 295 1.41 8.75 21.70
N ALA A 296 1.57 9.81 22.50
CA ALA A 296 1.73 11.18 21.99
C ALA A 296 3.03 11.33 21.19
N ALA A 297 4.14 10.78 21.66
CA ALA A 297 5.41 10.80 20.94
C ALA A 297 5.35 10.02 19.61
N ILE A 298 4.57 8.94 19.54
CA ILE A 298 4.30 8.22 18.28
C ILE A 298 3.50 9.07 17.29
N GLU A 299 2.57 9.91 17.75
CA GLU A 299 1.87 10.84 16.87
C GLU A 299 2.81 11.90 16.30
N GLU A 300 3.76 12.39 17.09
CA GLU A 300 4.81 13.29 16.62
C GLU A 300 5.75 12.61 15.60
N LEU A 301 6.12 11.34 15.85
CA LEU A 301 6.86 10.52 14.89
C LEU A 301 6.08 10.36 13.57
N SER A 302 4.76 10.17 13.67
CA SER A 302 3.84 10.05 12.53
C SER A 302 3.79 11.33 11.70
N LEU A 303 3.77 12.51 12.34
CA LEU A 303 3.90 13.79 11.67
C LEU A 303 5.24 13.90 10.95
N GLY A 304 6.34 13.54 11.60
CA GLY A 304 7.68 13.52 11.00
C GLY A 304 7.77 12.64 9.76
N LEU A 305 7.38 11.37 9.85
CA LEU A 305 7.48 10.43 8.72
C LEU A 305 6.51 10.73 7.56
N ALA A 306 5.40 11.43 7.83
CA ALA A 306 4.44 11.82 6.81
C ALA A 306 4.73 13.20 6.16
N GLU A 307 5.64 13.99 6.72
CA GLU A 307 5.89 15.38 6.30
C GLU A 307 6.65 15.48 4.96
N GLN A 308 6.27 16.45 4.14
CA GLN A 308 6.91 16.74 2.85
C GLN A 308 8.12 17.64 2.93
N GLN A 309 8.06 18.64 3.80
CA GLN A 309 9.10 19.65 3.90
C GLN A 309 10.24 19.14 4.78
N ASP A 310 11.46 19.05 4.23
CA ASP A 310 12.62 18.51 4.94
C ASP A 310 12.93 19.21 6.27
N GLY A 311 12.61 20.51 6.39
CA GLY A 311 12.78 21.27 7.62
C GLY A 311 11.80 20.85 8.71
N ALA A 312 10.51 20.84 8.40
CA ALA A 312 9.45 20.41 9.31
C ALA A 312 9.59 18.93 9.70
N ARG A 313 9.91 18.05 8.73
CA ARG A 313 10.21 16.63 8.98
C ARG A 313 11.29 16.48 10.06
N ARG A 314 12.43 17.16 9.89
CA ARG A 314 13.54 17.10 10.83
C ARG A 314 13.21 17.72 12.19
N ALA A 315 12.29 18.68 12.25
CA ALA A 315 11.81 19.21 13.53
C ALA A 315 10.99 18.15 14.26
N HIS A 316 9.94 17.60 13.63
CA HIS A 316 9.09 16.57 14.23
C HIS A 316 9.87 15.32 14.65
N LEU A 317 10.78 14.81 13.80
CA LEU A 317 11.59 13.65 14.17
C LEU A 317 12.52 13.91 15.36
N ARG A 318 13.03 15.14 15.51
CA ARG A 318 13.84 15.52 16.68
C ARG A 318 12.99 15.63 17.95
N THR A 319 11.79 16.21 17.85
CA THR A 319 10.84 16.27 18.94
C THR A 319 10.46 14.87 19.40
N ALA A 320 10.00 14.01 18.48
CA ALA A 320 9.65 12.63 18.79
C ALA A 320 10.81 11.85 19.43
N ARG A 321 12.03 11.98 18.89
CA ARG A 321 13.23 11.34 19.45
C ARG A 321 13.52 11.81 20.87
N ARG A 322 13.46 13.11 21.12
CA ARG A 322 13.68 13.68 22.45
C ARG A 322 12.63 13.16 23.43
N ASP A 323 11.36 13.25 23.07
CA ASP A 323 10.26 12.86 23.95
C ASP A 323 10.32 11.35 24.26
N LEU A 324 10.57 10.50 23.26
CA LEU A 324 10.82 9.06 23.46
C LEU A 324 12.03 8.79 24.37
N SER A 325 13.10 9.59 24.23
CA SER A 325 14.31 9.43 25.04
C SER A 325 14.06 9.83 26.50
N GLU A 326 13.31 10.91 26.74
CA GLU A 326 12.89 11.35 28.08
C GLU A 326 12.02 10.28 28.77
N ILE A 327 11.10 9.66 28.02
CA ILE A 327 10.29 8.54 28.51
C ILE A 327 11.17 7.32 28.80
N ALA A 328 12.11 6.99 27.91
CA ALA A 328 13.01 5.84 28.04
C ALA A 328 13.84 5.87 29.33
N LEU A 329 14.27 7.06 29.77
CA LEU A 329 15.01 7.24 31.03
C LEU A 329 14.21 6.81 32.27
N ARG A 330 12.87 6.82 32.20
CA ARG A 330 11.96 6.39 33.28
C ARG A 330 11.71 4.88 33.29
N LEU A 331 12.12 4.13 32.26
CA LEU A 331 11.82 2.70 32.09
C LEU A 331 12.68 1.77 32.94
N HIS A 332 12.62 1.96 34.26
CA HIS A 332 13.22 1.09 35.26
C HIS A 332 12.16 0.69 36.29
N PRO A 333 12.05 -0.60 36.67
CA PRO A 333 11.00 -1.04 37.59
C PRO A 333 10.96 -0.25 38.91
N LYS A 334 12.12 0.02 39.51
CA LYS A 334 12.21 0.84 40.73
C LYS A 334 11.75 2.30 40.55
N LEU A 335 12.02 2.91 39.39
CA LEU A 335 11.62 4.30 39.13
C LEU A 335 10.10 4.39 38.94
N LEU A 336 9.48 3.33 38.43
CA LEU A 336 8.03 3.21 38.26
C LEU A 336 7.33 2.60 39.49
N GLN A 337 8.00 2.53 40.64
CA GLN A 337 7.46 1.98 41.89
C GLN A 337 6.92 0.53 41.78
N VAL A 338 7.47 -0.25 40.85
CA VAL A 338 7.11 -1.65 40.64
C VAL A 338 7.87 -2.53 41.61
N GLN A 339 7.15 -3.26 42.46
CA GLN A 339 7.74 -4.12 43.51
C GLN A 339 7.61 -5.62 43.23
N ARG A 340 6.66 -6.03 42.38
CA ARG A 340 6.38 -7.44 42.07
C ARG A 340 7.01 -7.85 40.73
N LEU A 341 7.55 -9.06 40.70
CA LEU A 341 8.23 -9.65 39.53
C LEU A 341 7.35 -9.70 38.27
N GLU A 342 6.03 -9.87 38.44
CA GLU A 342 5.05 -9.81 37.36
C GLU A 342 4.94 -8.42 36.74
N GLY A 343 4.94 -7.37 37.57
CA GLY A 343 4.98 -5.98 37.13
C GLY A 343 6.33 -5.60 36.51
N GLU A 344 7.44 -6.13 37.04
CA GLU A 344 8.76 -5.91 36.45
C GLU A 344 8.78 -6.42 35.01
N THR A 345 8.14 -7.57 34.75
CA THR A 345 8.00 -8.12 33.41
C THR A 345 7.30 -7.15 32.45
N VAL A 346 6.30 -6.39 32.92
CA VAL A 346 5.57 -5.41 32.09
C VAL A 346 6.52 -4.31 31.64
N VAL A 347 7.32 -3.76 32.56
CA VAL A 347 8.33 -2.75 32.25
C VAL A 347 9.39 -3.31 31.30
N MET A 348 9.85 -4.54 31.57
CA MET A 348 10.86 -5.22 30.74
C MET A 348 10.40 -5.47 29.30
N LEU A 349 9.12 -5.77 29.08
CA LEU A 349 8.56 -5.95 27.74
C LEU A 349 8.34 -4.62 26.99
N PHE A 350 8.24 -3.51 27.72
CA PHE A 350 8.09 -2.19 27.11
C PHE A 350 9.43 -1.62 26.61
N ARG A 351 10.56 -2.02 27.23
CA ARG A 351 11.90 -1.54 26.85
C ARG A 351 12.26 -1.84 25.37
N PRO A 352 12.10 -3.07 24.84
CA PRO A 352 12.34 -3.32 23.41
C PRO A 352 11.47 -2.49 22.48
N LEU A 353 10.19 -2.29 22.84
CA LEU A 353 9.28 -1.43 22.08
C LEU A 353 9.81 0.00 22.02
N MET A 354 10.33 0.54 23.13
CA MET A 354 10.90 1.88 23.17
C MET A 354 12.16 2.00 22.30
N VAL A 355 13.03 0.99 22.32
CA VAL A 355 14.22 0.93 21.44
C VAL A 355 13.79 0.96 19.97
N ASP A 356 12.82 0.12 19.59
CA ASP A 356 12.32 0.08 18.21
C ASP A 356 11.73 1.45 17.78
N LEU A 357 11.02 2.15 18.68
CA LEU A 357 10.49 3.49 18.39
C LEU A 357 11.61 4.54 18.22
N LEU A 358 12.65 4.48 19.06
CA LEU A 358 13.83 5.34 18.94
C LEU A 358 14.56 5.10 17.62
N GLU A 359 14.80 3.84 17.26
CA GLU A 359 15.39 3.44 15.98
C GLU A 359 14.53 3.88 14.78
N ALA A 360 13.19 3.82 14.90
CA ALA A 360 12.27 4.32 13.88
C ALA A 360 12.42 5.84 13.62
N THR A 361 12.92 6.62 14.60
CA THR A 361 13.28 8.04 14.41
C THR A 361 14.60 8.24 13.66
N GLY A 362 15.33 7.16 13.36
CA GLY A 362 16.68 7.15 12.80
C GLY A 362 17.78 7.33 13.85
N MET A 363 17.55 6.90 15.09
CA MET A 363 18.59 6.77 16.12
C MET A 363 19.37 5.46 15.89
N ASP A 364 20.66 5.43 16.24
CA ASP A 364 21.44 4.19 16.14
C ASP A 364 21.01 3.16 17.20
N ALA A 365 21.10 1.88 16.88
CA ALA A 365 20.69 0.78 17.75
C ALA A 365 21.40 0.79 19.11
N GLN A 366 22.69 1.16 19.13
CA GLN A 366 23.46 1.22 20.36
C GLN A 366 23.06 2.45 21.18
N GLU A 367 22.96 3.61 20.54
CA GLU A 367 22.50 4.85 21.17
C GLU A 367 21.11 4.65 21.81
N ALA A 368 20.16 4.04 21.10
CA ALA A 368 18.80 3.77 21.58
C ALA A 368 18.77 2.86 22.82
N ARG A 369 19.70 1.90 22.92
CA ARG A 369 19.83 1.04 24.10
C ARG A 369 20.50 1.76 25.27
N ASP A 370 21.48 2.60 24.99
CA ASP A 370 22.24 3.35 25.98
C ASP A 370 21.39 4.44 26.66
N VAL A 371 20.30 4.90 26.04
CA VAL A 371 19.31 5.79 26.68
C VAL A 371 18.60 5.10 27.85
N LEU A 372 18.37 3.79 27.77
CA LEU A 372 17.64 3.07 28.80
C LEU A 372 18.49 2.90 30.08
N PRO A 373 17.90 3.07 31.28
CA PRO A 373 18.63 2.88 32.52
C PRO A 373 19.11 1.43 32.69
N ALA A 374 20.31 1.24 33.23
CA ALA A 374 20.85 -0.07 33.58
C ALA A 374 19.95 -0.77 34.62
N LEU A 375 19.82 -2.10 34.52
CA LEU A 375 18.98 -2.94 35.40
C LEU A 375 19.76 -3.50 36.58
#